data_AF-A0A929E8P3-F1
#
_entry.id   AF-A0A929E8P3-F1
#
_cell.length_a   1.000
_cell.length_b   1.000
_cell.length_c   1.000
_cell.angle_alpha   90.00
_cell.angle_beta   90.00
_cell.angle_gamma   90.00
#
_symmetry.space_group_name_H-M   'P 1'
#
loop_
_entity.id
_entity.type
_entity.pdbx_description
1 polymer ?
#
loop_
_entity_poly.entity_id
_entity_poly.type
_entity_poly.pdbx_seq_one_letter_code
_entity_poly.pdbx_strand_id
1 'polypeptide(L)' 'MSEESAYLDQFTPYFERIDEELGKVLTSDVSLIEEVAQYSLLGTGKRLRPLFFVLSCELCNYT' A
#
# COMPACT_ATOMS: atom_id res chain seq x y z
N MET A 1 8.12 -22.11 2.64
CA MET A 1 7.24 -21.06 3.17
C MET A 1 8.02 -20.42 4.30
N SER A 2 8.66 -19.29 4.01
CA SER A 2 9.62 -18.64 4.91
C SER A 2 8.85 -17.80 5.93
N GLU A 3 9.24 -17.84 7.21
CA GLU A 3 8.62 -17.10 8.32
C GLU A 3 8.38 -15.61 8.02
N GLU A 4 9.19 -15.01 7.14
CA GLU A 4 9.08 -13.64 6.64
C GLU A 4 7.72 -13.29 6.01
N SER A 5 7.04 -14.24 5.33
CA SER A 5 5.74 -13.92 4.71
C SER A 5 4.63 -13.81 5.76
N ALA A 6 4.67 -14.65 6.80
CA ALA A 6 3.68 -14.63 7.88
C ALA A 6 3.74 -13.33 8.70
N TYR A 7 4.93 -12.75 8.87
CA TYR A 7 5.09 -11.43 9.50
C TYR A 7 4.58 -10.28 8.62
N LEU A 8 4.68 -10.40 7.30
CA LEU A 8 4.14 -9.37 6.38
C LEU A 8 2.61 -9.43 6.33
N ASP A 9 2.04 -10.62 6.48
CA ASP A 9 0.59 -10.83 6.45
C ASP A 9 -0.15 -10.05 7.56
N GLN A 10 0.51 -9.79 8.70
CA GLN A 10 -0.08 -8.99 9.78
C GLN A 10 -0.31 -7.52 9.40
N PHE A 11 0.42 -7.00 8.40
CA PHE A 11 0.29 -5.62 7.92
C PHE A 11 -0.64 -5.49 6.71
N THR A 12 -1.18 -6.60 6.19
CA THR A 12 -2.19 -6.64 5.13
C THR A 12 -3.32 -5.61 5.31
N PRO A 13 -3.97 -5.47 6.48
CA PRO A 13 -5.04 -4.48 6.64
C PRO A 13 -4.58 -3.03 6.45
N TYR A 14 -3.33 -2.71 6.82
CA TYR A 14 -2.78 -1.38 6.56
C TYR A 14 -2.48 -1.17 5.07
N PHE A 15 -1.98 -2.20 4.37
CA PHE A 15 -1.76 -2.12 2.94
C PHE A 15 -3.07 -1.94 2.17
N GLU A 16 -4.14 -2.65 2.54
CA GLU A 16 -5.47 -2.48 1.95
C GLU A 16 -6.01 -1.07 2.17
N ARG A 17 -5.87 -0.52 3.39
CA ARG A 17 -6.27 0.85 3.71
C ARG A 17 -5.51 1.88 2.87
N ILE A 18 -4.19 1.72 2.77
CA ILE A 18 -3.34 2.62 1.99
C ILE A 18 -3.71 2.55 0.51
N ASP A 19 -3.96 1.36 -0.04
CA ASP A 19 -4.41 1.18 -1.41
C ASP A 19 -5.77 1.83 -1.68
N GLU A 20 -6.71 1.69 -0.75
CA GLU A 20 -8.04 2.30 -0.86
C GLU A 20 -7.93 3.83 -0.93
N GLU A 21 -7.13 4.43 -0.04
CA GLU A 21 -6.92 5.89 -0.03
C GLU A 21 -6.12 6.36 -1.26
N LEU A 22 -5.12 5.60 -1.71
CA LEU A 22 -4.42 5.90 -2.96
C LEU A 22 -5.37 5.84 -4.16
N GLY A 23 -6.26 4.85 -4.21
CA GLY A 23 -7.28 4.70 -5.24
C GLY A 23 -8.24 5.89 -5.31
N LYS A 24 -8.62 6.48 -4.16
CA LYS A 24 -9.47 7.69 -4.10
C LYS A 24 -8.79 8.93 -4.70
N VAL A 25 -7.47 9.03 -4.59
CA VAL A 25 -6.69 10.17 -5.10
C VAL A 25 -6.30 9.97 -6.57
N LEU A 26 -6.27 8.73 -7.05
CA LEU A 26 -6.01 8.33 -8.44
C LEU A 26 -7.22 8.59 -9.35
N THR A 27 -7.65 9.84 -9.42
CA THR A 27 -8.68 10.30 -10.35
C THR A 27 -8.06 11.21 -11.40
N SER A 28 -8.45 11.06 -12.65
CA SER A 28 -7.99 11.87 -13.78
C SER A 28 -9.10 12.00 -14.79
N ASP A 29 -9.25 13.17 -15.41
CA ASP A 29 -10.21 13.41 -16.49
C ASP A 29 -9.96 12.50 -17.71
N VAL A 30 -8.80 11.85 -17.77
CA VAL A 30 -8.40 10.91 -18.82
C VAL A 30 -8.34 9.49 -18.25
N SER A 31 -9.29 8.64 -18.65
CA SER A 31 -9.41 7.25 -18.17
C SER A 31 -8.15 6.39 -18.39
N LEU A 32 -7.38 6.66 -19.45
CA LEU A 32 -6.13 5.94 -19.72
C LEU A 32 -5.06 6.21 -18.66
N ILE A 33 -5.04 7.42 -18.08
CA ILE A 33 -4.10 7.79 -17.02
C ILE A 33 -4.44 7.03 -15.73
N GLU A 34 -5.73 6.90 -15.41
CA GLU A 34 -6.19 6.13 -14.25
C GLU A 34 -5.80 4.66 -14.37
N GLU A 35 -6.02 4.05 -15.54
CA GLU A 35 -5.72 2.63 -15.78
C GLU A 35 -4.22 2.33 -15.68
N VAL A 36 -3.38 3.16 -16.30
CA VAL A 36 -1.91 3.03 -16.22
C VAL A 36 -1.42 3.27 -14.79
N ALA A 37 -1.97 4.25 -14.09
CA ALA A 37 -1.54 4.60 -12.75
C ALA A 37 -1.98 3.55 -11.72
N GLN A 38 -3.19 2.98 -11.84
CA GLN A 38 -3.61 1.81 -11.06
C GLN A 38 -2.68 0.63 -11.29
N TYR A 39 -2.37 0.30 -12.54
CA TYR A 39 -1.47 -0.82 -12.83
C TYR A 39 -0.04 -0.58 -12.29
N SER A 40 0.44 0.65 -12.36
CA SER A 40 1.77 1.03 -11.88
C SER A 40 1.89 1.14 -10.36
N LEU A 41 0.82 1.55 -9.65
CA LEU A 41 0.85 1.81 -8.21
C LEU A 41 0.28 0.65 -7.38
N LEU A 42 -0.79 0.00 -7.85
CA LEU A 42 -1.40 -1.16 -7.19
C LEU A 42 -0.75 -2.49 -7.60
N GLY A 43 0.18 -2.47 -8.56
CA GLY A 43 0.96 -3.63 -8.98
C GLY A 43 1.73 -4.31 -7.83
N THR A 44 2.08 -5.58 -8.05
CA THR A 44 2.74 -6.50 -7.10
C THR A 44 4.21 -6.13 -6.83
N GLY A 45 4.43 -5.00 -6.15
CA GLY A 45 5.69 -4.67 -5.53
C GLY A 45 5.78 -5.16 -4.08
N LYS A 46 7.00 -5.22 -3.51
CA LYS A 46 7.22 -5.56 -2.07
C LYS A 46 6.69 -4.50 -1.09
N ARG A 47 6.17 -3.35 -1.59
CA ARG A 47 5.59 -2.23 -0.83
C ARG A 47 6.36 -1.85 0.44
N LEU A 48 7.70 -1.85 0.34
CA LEU A 48 8.60 -1.52 1.44
C LEU A 48 8.37 -0.10 1.98
N ARG A 49 8.07 0.88 1.10
CA ARG A 49 7.84 2.27 1.51
C ARG A 49 6.60 2.42 2.42
N PRO A 50 5.41 1.90 2.04
CA PRO A 50 4.26 1.87 2.94
C PRO A 50 4.54 1.13 4.27
N LEU A 51 5.28 0.01 4.24
CA LEU A 51 5.61 -0.73 5.45
C LEU A 51 6.45 0.10 6.42
N PHE A 52 7.50 0.78 5.93
CA PHE A 52 8.31 1.68 6.75
C PHE A 52 7.49 2.81 7.35
N PHE A 53 6.50 3.34 6.63
CA PHE A 53 5.59 4.35 7.15
C PHE A 53 4.77 3.81 8.32
N VAL A 54 4.10 2.66 8.15
CA VAL A 54 3.30 2.02 9.21
C VAL A 54 4.15 1.70 10.44
N LEU A 55 5.32 1.09 10.25
CA LEU A 55 6.25 0.79 11.34
C LEU A 55 6.74 2.05 12.06
N SER A 56 6.95 3.15 11.34
CA SER A 56 7.32 4.43 11.96
C SER A 56 6.17 5.01 12.78
N CYS A 57 4.92 4.88 12.32
CA CYS A 57 3.73 5.28 13.07
C CYS A 57 3.56 4.44 14.35
N GLU A 58 3.76 3.13 14.28
CA GLU A 58 3.73 2.25 15.45
C GLU A 58 4.82 2.64 16.47
N LEU A 59 6.06 2.90 16.01
CA LEU A 59 7.14 3.37 16.88
C LEU A 59 6.86 4.73 17.53
N CYS A 60 6.08 5.57 16.86
CA CYS A 60 5.67 6.88 17.35
C CYS A 60 4.33 6.86 18.09
N ASN A 61 3.75 5.67 18.34
CA ASN A 61 2.52 5.48 19.11
C ASN A 61 1.28 6.18 18.50
N TYR A 62 1.22 6.27 17.17
CA TYR A 62 0.09 6.84 16.41
C TYR A 62 -1.04 5.82 16.11
N THR A 63 -1.01 4.67 16.79
CA THR A 63 -1.93 3.53 16.60
C THR A 63 -3.37 3.83 16.98
#